data_AF-A0A0D9AJ25-F1
#
_entry.id   AF-A0A0D9AJ25-F1
#
_cell.length_a   1.000
_cell.length_b   1.000
_cell.length_c   1.000
_cell.angle_alpha   90.00
_cell.angle_beta   90.00
_cell.angle_gamma   90.00
#
_symmetry.space_group_name_H-M   'P 1'
#
loop_
_entity.id
_entity.type
_entity.pdbx_description
1 polymer ?
#
loop_
_entity_poly.entity_id
_entity_poly.type
_entity_poly.pdbx_seq_one_letter_code
_entity_poly.pdbx_strand_id
1 'polypeptide(L)'
;MQINNNLLSAGLGAYQAGQQRVDNAGAALAASTLPAAENSQTVADAIELTEQLVQMKVGEHTAKAGVRLLQTADEVLGTLINTKA
;
A
#
# COMPACT_ATOMS: atom_id res chain seq x y z
N MET A 1 -26.31 6.92 2.02
CA MET A 1 -25.91 6.50 0.66
C MET A 1 -24.69 7.26 0.13
N GLN A 2 -24.58 8.58 0.29
CA GLN A 2 -23.40 9.34 -0.17
C GLN A 2 -22.09 8.96 0.56
N ILE A 3 -22.16 8.67 1.86
CA ILE A 3 -20.98 8.32 2.67
C ILE A 3 -20.32 7.00 2.22
N ASN A 4 -21.12 5.98 1.86
CA ASN A 4 -20.60 4.69 1.42
C ASN A 4 -19.92 4.77 0.05
N ASN A 5 -20.45 5.61 -0.86
CA ASN A 5 -19.84 5.81 -2.18
C ASN A 5 -18.48 6.53 -2.07
N ASN A 6 -18.35 7.44 -1.10
CA ASN A 6 -17.09 8.10 -0.77
C ASN A 6 -16.07 7.17 -0.10
N LEU A 7 -16.51 6.27 0.78
CA LEU A 7 -15.63 5.30 1.45
C LEU A 7 -15.12 4.22 0.48
N LEU A 8 -16.00 3.72 -0.38
CA LEU A 8 -15.66 2.73 -1.42
C LEU A 8 -14.64 3.30 -2.41
N SER A 9 -14.88 4.52 -2.92
CA SER A 9 -13.93 5.19 -3.82
C SER A 9 -12.61 5.55 -3.13
N ALA A 10 -12.63 5.98 -1.86
CA ALA A 10 -11.43 6.23 -1.08
C ALA A 10 -10.61 4.95 -0.82
N GLY A 11 -11.29 3.83 -0.50
CA GLY A 11 -10.65 2.53 -0.31
C GLY A 11 -10.01 1.99 -1.59
N LEU A 12 -10.71 2.08 -2.72
CA LEU A 12 -10.18 1.70 -4.03
C LEU A 12 -8.99 2.59 -4.45
N GLY A 13 -9.09 3.90 -4.24
CA GLY A 13 -8.01 4.83 -4.54
C GLY A 13 -6.76 4.58 -3.68
N ALA A 14 -6.94 4.33 -2.38
CA ALA A 14 -5.85 3.94 -1.49
C ALA A 14 -5.22 2.60 -1.90
N TYR A 15 -6.03 1.63 -2.31
CA TYR A 15 -5.54 0.35 -2.81
C TYR A 15 -4.71 0.51 -4.08
N GLN A 16 -5.23 1.21 -5.09
CA GLN A 16 -4.54 1.45 -6.36
C GLN A 16 -3.24 2.23 -6.16
N ALA A 17 -3.25 3.27 -5.32
CA ALA A 17 -2.05 4.04 -5.00
C ALA A 17 -1.01 3.22 -4.23
N GLY A 18 -1.45 2.33 -3.33
CA GLY A 18 -0.59 1.37 -2.64
C GLY A 18 0.04 0.37 -3.61
N GLN A 19 -0.76 -0.21 -4.52
CA GLN A 19 -0.32 -1.16 -5.53
C GLN A 19 0.74 -0.55 -6.45
N GLN A 20 0.50 0.64 -7.00
CA GLN A 20 1.45 1.33 -7.87
C GLN A 20 2.79 1.60 -7.15
N ARG A 21 2.74 1.95 -5.85
CA ARG A 21 3.95 2.17 -5.06
C ARG A 21 4.71 0.87 -4.79
N VAL A 22 4.01 -0.23 -4.53
CA VAL A 22 4.63 -1.57 -4.41
C VAL A 22 5.28 -1.99 -5.73
N ASP A 23 4.61 -1.81 -6.86
CA ASP A 23 5.12 -2.23 -8.17
C ASP A 23 6.39 -1.45 -8.55
N ASN A 24 6.39 -0.13 -8.35
CA ASN A 24 7.55 0.72 -8.64
C ASN A 24 8.76 0.36 -7.76
N ALA A 25 8.54 0.23 -6.44
CA ALA A 25 9.59 -0.12 -5.50
C ALA A 25 10.09 -1.55 -5.73
N GLY A 26 9.19 -2.50 -6.00
CA GLY A 26 9.53 -3.89 -6.31
C GLY A 26 10.37 -4.01 -7.59
N ALA A 27 10.06 -3.24 -8.63
CA ALA A 27 10.87 -3.19 -9.84
C ALA A 27 12.28 -2.63 -9.58
N ALA A 28 12.40 -1.57 -8.78
CA ALA A 28 13.69 -1.01 -8.39
C ALA A 28 14.52 -2.00 -7.57
N LEU A 29 13.90 -2.73 -6.65
CA LEU A 29 14.55 -3.77 -5.85
C LEU A 29 15.01 -4.95 -6.71
N ALA A 30 14.18 -5.40 -7.65
CA ALA A 30 14.52 -6.52 -8.54
C ALA A 30 15.64 -6.17 -9.53
N ALA A 31 15.73 -4.90 -9.93
CA ALA A 31 16.80 -4.40 -10.79
C ALA A 31 18.14 -4.24 -10.05
N SER A 32 18.12 -4.14 -8.72
CA SER A 32 19.32 -3.94 -7.90
C SER A 32 19.85 -5.25 -7.32
N THR A 33 21.16 -5.44 -7.41
CA THR A 33 21.87 -6.51 -6.71
C THR A 33 22.30 -6.02 -5.33
N LEU A 34 22.12 -6.84 -4.29
CA LEU A 34 22.49 -6.47 -2.92
C LEU A 34 24.01 -6.20 -2.81
N PRO A 35 24.45 -4.95 -2.58
CA PRO A 35 25.87 -4.64 -2.48
C PRO A 35 26.39 -5.04 -1.09
N ALA A 36 27.58 -5.66 -1.04
CA ALA A 36 28.30 -5.83 0.21
C ALA A 36 28.86 -4.46 0.64
N ALA A 37 28.57 -4.03 1.87
CA ALA A 37 28.96 -2.73 2.41
C ALA A 37 30.46 -2.69 2.74
N GLU A 38 31.31 -2.73 1.72
CA GLU A 38 32.77 -2.81 1.83
C GLU A 38 33.45 -1.43 1.74
N ASN A 39 32.78 -0.45 1.14
CA ASN A 39 33.26 0.93 1.00
C ASN A 39 32.10 1.95 1.02
N SER A 40 32.43 3.25 1.09
CA SER A 40 31.44 4.33 1.19
C SER A 40 30.41 4.36 0.04
N GLN A 41 30.80 3.93 -1.17
CA GLN A 41 29.88 3.87 -2.30
C GLN A 41 28.88 2.71 -2.13
N THR A 42 29.35 1.52 -1.81
CA THR A 42 28.48 0.35 -1.56
C THR A 42 27.56 0.52 -0.35
N VAL A 43 27.97 1.32 0.64
CA VAL A 43 27.11 1.72 1.77
C VAL A 43 25.98 2.64 1.29
N ALA A 44 26.28 3.60 0.42
CA ALA A 44 25.26 4.47 -0.17
C ALA A 44 24.25 3.66 -0.99
N ASP A 45 24.72 2.73 -1.81
CA ASP A 45 23.87 1.86 -2.63
C ASP A 45 22.97 0.95 -1.75
N ALA A 46 23.49 0.47 -0.61
CA ALA A 46 22.71 -0.32 0.35
C ALA A 46 21.63 0.51 1.07
N ILE A 47 21.91 1.78 1.37
CA ILE A 47 20.94 2.72 1.96
C ILE A 47 19.81 2.98 0.97
N GLU A 48 20.13 3.23 -0.31
CA GLU A 48 19.14 3.46 -1.36
C GLU A 48 18.22 2.23 -1.52
N LEU A 49 18.78 1.02 -1.56
CA LEU A 49 17.99 -0.21 -1.61
C LEU A 49 17.07 -0.38 -0.39
N THR A 50 17.58 -0.03 0.79
CA THR A 50 16.79 -0.06 2.04
C THR A 50 15.64 0.94 1.99
N GLU A 51 15.85 2.13 1.43
CA GLU A 51 14.80 3.12 1.22
C GLU A 51 13.72 2.59 0.26
N GLN A 52 14.10 1.92 -0.84
CA GLN A 52 13.14 1.27 -1.73
C GLN A 52 12.33 0.17 -1.03
N LEU A 53 12.95 -0.64 -0.15
CA LEU A 53 12.24 -1.62 0.68
C LEU A 53 11.20 -0.95 1.60
N VAL A 54 11.56 0.17 2.22
CA VAL A 54 10.64 0.94 3.07
C VAL A 54 9.48 1.48 2.24
N GLN A 55 9.74 2.03 1.06
CA GLN A 55 8.68 2.53 0.16
C GLN A 55 7.73 1.41 -0.27
N MET A 56 8.26 0.21 -0.58
CA MET A 56 7.45 -0.96 -0.89
C MET A 56 6.54 -1.33 0.29
N LYS A 57 7.08 -1.36 1.52
CA LYS A 57 6.30 -1.63 2.73
C LYS A 57 5.23 -0.59 2.99
N VAL A 58 5.52 0.69 2.79
CA VAL A 58 4.52 1.76 2.88
C VAL A 58 3.41 1.56 1.85
N GLY A 59 3.75 1.18 0.63
CA GLY A 59 2.77 0.81 -0.40
C GLY A 59 1.87 -0.35 0.03
N GLU A 60 2.47 -1.43 0.57
CA GLU A 60 1.74 -2.60 1.10
C GLU A 60 0.76 -2.19 2.21
N HIS A 61 1.20 -1.39 3.17
CA HIS A 61 0.35 -0.90 4.26
C HIS A 61 -0.79 -0.01 3.76
N THR A 62 -0.52 0.85 2.77
CA THR A 62 -1.54 1.71 2.14
C THR A 62 -2.59 0.87 1.43
N ALA A 63 -2.16 -0.16 0.68
CA ALA A 63 -3.07 -1.07 0.00
C ALA A 63 -3.93 -1.84 1.01
N LYS A 64 -3.32 -2.35 2.08
CA LYS A 64 -4.03 -3.06 3.16
C LYS A 64 -5.02 -2.15 3.90
N ALA A 65 -4.68 -0.87 4.10
CA ALA A 65 -5.60 0.10 4.67
C ALA A 65 -6.79 0.35 3.73
N GLY A 66 -6.56 0.45 2.41
CA GLY A 66 -7.63 0.52 1.41
C GLY A 66 -8.59 -0.66 1.48
N VAL A 67 -8.06 -1.89 1.55
CA VAL A 67 -8.88 -3.12 1.72
C VAL A 67 -9.69 -3.09 3.02
N ARG A 68 -9.10 -2.63 4.13
CA ARG A 68 -9.83 -2.50 5.39
C ARG A 68 -10.96 -1.48 5.29
N LEU A 69 -10.74 -0.35 4.61
CA LEU A 69 -11.80 0.64 4.37
C LEU A 69 -12.95 0.04 3.55
N LEU A 70 -12.63 -0.77 2.53
CA LEU A 70 -13.63 -1.50 1.75
C LEU A 70 -14.45 -2.46 2.64
N GLN A 71 -13.79 -3.25 3.48
CA GLN A 71 -14.46 -4.17 4.41
C GLN A 71 -15.37 -3.42 5.40
N THR A 72 -14.90 -2.30 5.95
CA THR A 72 -15.74 -1.50 6.86
C THR A 72 -16.94 -0.89 6.15
N ALA A 73 -16.82 -0.51 4.88
CA ALA A 73 -17.95 -0.03 4.09
C ALA A 73 -19.00 -1.13 3.88
N ASP A 74 -18.57 -2.37 3.63
CA ASP A 74 -19.45 -3.54 3.51
C ASP A 74 -20.13 -3.90 4.84
N GLU A 75 -19.40 -3.87 5.96
CA GLU A 75 -19.97 -4.12 7.30
C GLU A 75 -20.98 -3.04 7.71
N VAL A 76 -20.71 -1.76 7.43
CA VAL A 76 -21.67 -0.67 7.66
C VAL A 76 -22.89 -0.82 6.76
N LEU A 77 -22.74 -1.27 5.51
CA LEU A 77 -23.87 -1.57 4.64
C LEU A 77 -24.72 -2.73 5.20
N GLY A 78 -24.09 -3.82 5.60
CA GLY A 78 -24.78 -5.00 6.16
C GLY A 78 -25.55 -4.70 7.44
N THR A 79 -24.97 -3.89 8.34
CA THR A 79 -25.64 -3.44 9.58
C THR A 79 -26.81 -2.49 9.31
N LEU A 80 -26.72 -1.61 8.31
CA LEU A 80 -27.83 -0.75 7.88
C LEU A 80 -29.00 -1.53 7.26
N ILE A 81 -28.71 -2.62 6.53
CA ILE A 81 -29.75 -3.51 5.96
C ILE A 81 -30.49 -4.23 7.09
N ASN A 82 -29.76 -4.85 8.03
CA ASN A 82 -30.36 -5.58 9.16
C ASN A 82 -31.18 -4.69 10.11
N THR A 83 -30.90 -3.39 10.17
CA THR A 83 -31.67 -2.45 11.01
C THR A 83 -32.98 -1.99 10.35
N LYS A 84 -33.12 -2.15 9.02
CA LYS A 84 -34.31 -1.75 8.26
C LYS A 84 -35.28 -2.91 7.94
N ALA A 85 -34.86 -4.15 8.15
CA ALA A 85 -35.69 -5.36 8.02
C ALA A 85 -36.43 -5.64 9.33
#